data_AF-A0A524NM91-F1
#
_entry.id   AF-A0A524NM91-F1
#
_cell.length_a   1.000
_cell.length_b   1.000
_cell.length_c   1.000
_cell.angle_alpha   90.00
_cell.angle_beta   90.00
_cell.angle_gamma   90.00
#
_symmetry.space_group_name_H-M   'P 1'
#
loop_
_entity.id
_entity.type
_entity.pdbx_description
1 polymer ?
#
loop_
_entity_poly.entity_id
_entity_poly.type
_entity_poly.pdbx_seq_one_letter_code
_entity_poly.pdbx_strand_id
1 'polypeptide(L)'
;MAEKKNQLLKITLVLYSIITLVYGVNYLFFPEFQIKITGGEPILAGWIRWFGGVLLALGFGSIMILRNPVKQGIFVTSLCIGSILVSLTLFYEVIFIMDSSFNMLSTLIPAIVLTITSILFLLSLRQSKEILW
;
A
#
# COMPACT_ATOMS: atom_id res chain seq x y z
N MET A 1 -26.42 -2.94 -13.14
CA MET A 1 -25.28 -3.82 -13.47
C MET A 1 -23.93 -3.11 -13.38
N ALA A 2 -23.78 -1.89 -13.90
CA ALA A 2 -22.54 -1.11 -13.84
C ALA A 2 -22.07 -0.76 -12.40
N GLU A 3 -23.00 -0.57 -11.46
CA GLU A 3 -22.67 -0.17 -10.09
C GLU A 3 -21.99 -1.28 -9.28
N LYS A 4 -22.44 -2.53 -9.42
CA LYS A 4 -21.77 -3.71 -8.85
C LYS A 4 -20.37 -3.93 -9.44
N LYS A 5 -20.17 -3.63 -10.74
CA LYS A 5 -18.86 -3.77 -11.41
C LYS A 5 -17.79 -2.80 -10.87
N ASN A 6 -18.18 -1.71 -10.22
CA ASN A 6 -17.26 -0.69 -9.67
C ASN A 6 -17.15 -0.76 -8.12
N GLN A 7 -18.05 -1.48 -7.45
CA GLN A 7 -18.07 -1.51 -6.00
C GLN A 7 -16.77 -2.06 -5.40
N LEU A 8 -16.21 -3.14 -6.00
CA LEU A 8 -14.95 -3.72 -5.55
C LEU A 8 -13.77 -2.74 -5.71
N LEU A 9 -13.70 -2.04 -6.84
CA LEU A 9 -12.68 -1.01 -7.09
C LEU A 9 -12.76 0.10 -6.04
N LYS A 10 -13.96 0.60 -5.75
CA LYS A 10 -14.16 1.64 -4.73
C LYS A 10 -13.70 1.18 -3.34
N ILE A 11 -14.09 -0.02 -2.93
CA ILE A 11 -13.67 -0.59 -1.63
C ILE A 11 -12.14 -0.72 -1.58
N THR A 12 -11.54 -1.24 -2.65
CA THR A 12 -10.09 -1.44 -2.74
C THR A 12 -9.33 -0.11 -2.65
N LEU A 13 -9.77 0.91 -3.39
CA LEU A 13 -9.18 2.24 -3.36
C LEU A 13 -9.31 2.89 -1.98
N VAL A 14 -10.45 2.72 -1.29
CA VAL A 14 -10.64 3.23 0.08
C VAL A 14 -9.68 2.56 1.05
N LEU A 15 -9.59 1.22 1.03
CA LEU A 15 -8.67 0.47 1.89
C LEU A 15 -7.22 0.89 1.65
N TYR A 16 -6.81 0.96 0.39
CA TYR A 16 -5.45 1.37 0.03
C TYR A 16 -5.17 2.82 0.44
N SER A 17 -6.15 3.73 0.28
CA SER A 17 -6.02 5.12 0.74
C SER A 17 -5.80 5.19 2.25
N ILE A 18 -6.55 4.41 3.04
CA ILE A 18 -6.38 4.37 4.50
C ILE A 18 -4.97 3.88 4.86
N ILE A 19 -4.54 2.77 4.26
CA ILE A 19 -3.20 2.20 4.53
C ILE A 19 -2.11 3.23 4.20
N THR A 20 -2.13 3.77 2.99
CA THR A 20 -1.09 4.70 2.53
C THR A 20 -1.11 6.04 3.25
N LEU A 21 -2.27 6.55 3.65
CA LEU A 21 -2.35 7.77 4.46
C LEU A 21 -1.83 7.54 5.88
N VAL A 22 -2.22 6.43 6.53
CA VAL A 22 -1.75 6.10 7.89
C VAL A 22 -0.23 5.90 7.89
N TYR A 23 0.30 5.06 7.00
CA TYR A 23 1.76 4.87 6.91
C TYR A 23 2.48 6.13 6.43
N GLY A 24 1.88 6.89 5.50
CA GLY A 24 2.44 8.13 4.99
C GLY A 24 2.61 9.21 6.06
N VAL A 25 1.58 9.43 6.90
CA VAL A 25 1.65 10.37 8.03
C VAL A 25 2.71 9.91 9.04
N ASN A 26 2.72 8.63 9.40
CA ASN A 26 3.70 8.11 10.36
C ASN A 26 5.13 8.24 9.82
N TYR A 27 5.39 7.89 8.57
CA TYR A 27 6.73 7.96 7.99
C TYR A 27 7.20 9.40 7.85
N LEU A 28 6.30 10.31 7.46
CA LEU A 28 6.64 11.71 7.22
C LEU A 28 6.90 12.48 8.53
N PHE A 29 6.03 12.33 9.53
CA PHE A 29 6.07 13.14 10.75
C PHE A 29 6.61 12.41 11.98
N PHE A 30 6.46 11.09 12.04
CA PHE A 30 6.81 10.27 13.21
C PHE A 30 7.71 9.06 12.86
N PRO A 31 8.76 9.21 12.03
CA PRO A 31 9.57 8.07 11.56
C PRO A 31 10.26 7.31 12.71
N GLU A 32 10.64 8.02 13.78
CA GLU A 32 11.30 7.42 14.94
C GLU A 32 10.39 6.45 15.70
N PHE A 33 9.08 6.72 15.73
CA PHE A 33 8.11 5.81 16.31
C PHE A 33 8.07 4.50 15.53
N GLN A 34 8.08 4.57 14.19
CA GLN A 34 8.09 3.39 13.35
C GLN A 34 9.38 2.58 13.51
N ILE A 35 10.55 3.24 13.46
CA ILE A 35 11.85 2.58 13.63
C ILE A 35 11.88 1.83 14.97
N LYS A 36 11.41 2.47 16.05
CA LYS A 36 11.38 1.86 17.38
C LYS A 36 10.46 0.65 17.46
N ILE A 37 9.32 0.66 16.79
CA ILE A 37 8.38 -0.48 16.76
C ILE A 37 8.95 -1.65 15.98
N THR A 38 9.63 -1.36 14.85
CA THR A 38 10.22 -2.39 13.99
C THR A 38 11.45 -3.03 14.65
N GLY A 39 12.23 -2.27 15.42
CA GLY A 39 13.48 -2.73 16.02
C GLY A 39 14.64 -2.74 15.02
N GLY A 40 15.72 -3.44 15.38
CA GLY A 40 16.91 -3.57 14.54
C GLY A 40 17.88 -2.39 14.59
N GLU A 41 18.68 -2.25 13.53
CA GLU A 41 19.73 -1.23 13.43
C GLU A 41 19.18 0.19 13.27
N PRO A 42 19.91 1.21 13.78
CA PRO A 42 19.46 2.59 13.71
C PRO A 42 19.45 3.09 12.26
N ILE A 43 18.25 3.29 11.72
CA ILE A 43 18.04 3.95 10.43
C ILE A 43 17.93 5.45 10.65
N LEU A 44 18.65 6.24 9.86
CA LEU A 44 18.48 7.69 9.85
C LEU A 44 17.06 8.05 9.39
N ALA A 45 16.30 8.72 10.26
CA ALA A 45 14.89 9.08 10.04
C ALA A 45 14.63 9.78 8.68
N GLY A 46 15.58 10.55 8.17
CA GLY A 46 15.49 11.20 6.86
C GLY A 46 15.23 10.25 5.69
N TRP A 47 15.76 9.01 5.75
CA TRP A 47 15.53 7.98 4.73
C TRP A 47 14.09 7.47 4.69
N ILE A 48 13.35 7.60 5.79
CA ILE A 48 11.96 7.15 5.89
C ILE A 48 11.00 8.30 5.55
N ARG A 49 11.35 9.54 5.93
CA ARG A 49 10.48 10.71 5.76
C ARG A 49 10.03 10.94 4.32
N TRP A 50 10.95 10.85 3.37
CA TRP A 50 10.61 11.09 1.96
C TRP A 50 9.63 10.04 1.41
N PHE A 51 9.78 8.78 1.81
CA PHE A 51 8.79 7.73 1.49
C PHE A 51 7.41 8.05 2.07
N GLY A 52 7.34 8.69 3.24
CA GLY A 52 6.08 9.18 3.80
C GLY A 52 5.34 10.13 2.85
N GLY A 53 6.05 11.08 2.24
CA GLY A 53 5.49 11.97 1.23
C GLY A 53 4.97 11.23 -0.01
N VAL A 54 5.72 10.22 -0.49
CA VAL A 54 5.30 9.36 -1.61
C VAL A 54 4.01 8.60 -1.27
N LEU A 55 3.93 7.99 -0.09
CA LEU A 55 2.74 7.26 0.36
C LEU A 55 1.52 8.18 0.47
N LEU A 56 1.68 9.40 1.01
CA LEU A 56 0.59 10.38 1.04
C LEU A 56 0.09 10.72 -0.37
N ALA A 57 1.00 10.94 -1.32
CA ALA A 57 0.63 11.23 -2.71
C ALA A 57 -0.16 10.07 -3.34
N LEU A 58 0.24 8.82 -3.09
CA LEU A 58 -0.49 7.63 -3.55
C LEU A 58 -1.87 7.51 -2.90
N GLY A 59 -1.99 7.84 -1.62
CA GLY A 59 -3.27 7.86 -0.90
C GLY A 59 -4.23 8.91 -1.44
N PHE A 60 -3.76 10.14 -1.66
CA PHE A 60 -4.57 11.19 -2.29
C PHE A 60 -4.92 10.84 -3.75
N GLY A 61 -3.99 10.29 -4.52
CA GLY A 61 -4.25 9.82 -5.88
C GLY A 61 -5.35 8.75 -5.91
N SER A 62 -5.37 7.85 -4.94
CA SER A 62 -6.42 6.83 -4.79
C SER A 62 -7.80 7.45 -4.48
N ILE A 63 -7.85 8.51 -3.65
CA ILE A 63 -9.08 9.28 -3.39
C ILE A 63 -9.56 10.02 -4.64
N MET A 64 -8.65 10.57 -5.44
CA MET A 64 -9.00 11.25 -6.69
C MET A 64 -9.65 10.27 -7.69
N ILE A 65 -9.09 9.06 -7.83
CA ILE A 65 -9.64 8.01 -8.69
C ILE A 65 -10.97 7.49 -8.17
N LEU A 66 -11.14 7.41 -6.85
CA LEU A 66 -12.43 7.04 -6.25
C LEU A 66 -13.57 7.97 -6.72
N ARG A 67 -13.27 9.26 -6.89
CA ARG A 67 -14.21 10.28 -7.37
C ARG A 67 -14.40 10.22 -8.89
N ASN A 68 -13.33 9.98 -9.64
CA ASN A 68 -13.38 9.89 -11.10
C ASN A 68 -12.46 8.76 -11.63
N PRO A 69 -12.97 7.53 -11.76
CA PRO A 69 -12.16 6.38 -12.18
C PRO A 69 -11.96 6.28 -13.70
N VAL A 70 -12.61 7.14 -14.50
CA VAL A 70 -12.65 7.00 -15.96
C VAL A 70 -11.24 7.14 -16.56
N LYS A 71 -10.81 6.16 -17.35
CA LYS A 71 -9.48 6.12 -18.00
C LYS A 71 -8.27 6.13 -17.05
N GLN A 72 -8.46 5.71 -15.79
CA GLN A 72 -7.40 5.65 -14.78
C GLN A 72 -6.75 4.26 -14.63
N GLY A 73 -6.94 3.36 -15.61
CA GLY A 73 -6.46 1.97 -15.55
C GLY A 73 -4.95 1.84 -15.29
N ILE A 74 -4.14 2.74 -15.86
CA ILE A 74 -2.68 2.73 -15.67
C ILE A 74 -2.33 2.97 -14.20
N PHE A 75 -2.92 3.98 -13.55
CA PHE A 75 -2.62 4.27 -12.15
C PHE A 75 -3.02 3.11 -11.23
N VAL A 76 -4.22 2.56 -11.41
CA VAL A 76 -4.68 1.39 -10.63
C VAL A 76 -3.77 0.18 -10.84
N THR A 77 -3.27 -0.01 -12.06
CA THR A 77 -2.27 -1.05 -12.38
C THR A 77 -0.95 -0.81 -11.64
N SER A 78 -0.48 0.43 -11.59
CA SER A 78 0.72 0.80 -10.83
C SER A 78 0.55 0.54 -9.33
N LEU A 79 -0.61 0.87 -8.74
CA LEU A 79 -0.90 0.56 -7.33
C LEU A 79 -0.89 -0.96 -7.07
N CYS A 80 -1.46 -1.72 -8.00
CA CYS A 80 -1.47 -3.18 -7.93
C CYS A 80 -0.05 -3.74 -7.93
N ILE A 81 0.77 -3.35 -8.91
CA ILE A 81 2.15 -3.83 -9.06
C ILE A 81 2.98 -3.40 -7.84
N GLY A 82 2.87 -2.14 -7.41
CA GLY A 82 3.57 -1.64 -6.23
C GLY A 82 3.21 -2.44 -4.97
N SER A 83 1.93 -2.75 -4.77
CA SER A 83 1.49 -3.57 -3.63
C SER A 83 2.06 -4.99 -3.67
N ILE A 84 2.14 -5.61 -4.85
CA ILE A 84 2.76 -6.93 -5.03
C ILE A 84 4.24 -6.87 -4.68
N LEU A 85 4.99 -5.93 -5.27
CA LEU A 85 6.43 -5.80 -5.07
C LEU A 85 6.77 -5.56 -3.60
N VAL A 86 6.09 -4.62 -2.94
CA VAL A 86 6.31 -4.35 -1.51
C VAL A 86 5.98 -5.58 -0.67
N SER A 87 4.85 -6.25 -0.95
CA SER A 87 4.50 -7.46 -0.22
C SER A 87 5.53 -8.58 -0.36
N LEU A 88 6.09 -8.77 -1.56
CA LEU A 88 7.13 -9.77 -1.80
C LEU A 88 8.42 -9.43 -1.04
N THR A 89 8.82 -8.16 -1.04
CA THR A 89 9.99 -7.70 -0.27
C THR A 89 9.80 -7.93 1.23
N LEU A 90 8.61 -7.67 1.77
CA LEU A 90 8.35 -7.91 3.20
C LEU A 90 8.32 -9.39 3.55
N PHE A 91 7.81 -10.26 2.66
CA PHE A 91 7.94 -11.71 2.88
C PHE A 91 9.38 -12.19 2.78
N TYR A 92 10.15 -11.64 1.85
CA TYR A 92 11.57 -11.95 1.73
C TYR A 92 12.31 -11.62 3.04
N GLU A 93 12.02 -10.45 3.63
CA GLU A 93 12.57 -10.04 4.93
C GLU A 93 12.22 -11.06 6.04
N VAL A 94 10.95 -11.44 6.15
CA VAL A 94 10.46 -12.38 7.18
C VAL A 94 11.05 -13.78 7.01
N ILE A 95 11.23 -14.25 5.77
CA ILE A 95 11.65 -15.64 5.50
C ILE A 95 13.17 -15.79 5.55
N PHE A 96 13.93 -14.80 5.04
CA PHE A 96 15.35 -14.97 4.78
C PHE A 96 16.27 -14.10 5.63
N ILE A 97 15.80 -12.94 6.13
CA ILE A 97 16.65 -11.96 6.82
C ILE A 97 16.39 -11.95 8.33
N MET A 98 15.18 -12.32 8.74
CA MET A 98 14.69 -12.16 10.11
C MET A 98 15.70 -12.56 11.21
N ASP A 99 16.12 -11.56 11.98
CA ASP A 99 16.90 -11.71 13.21
C ASP A 99 15.99 -11.51 14.44
N SER A 100 16.42 -12.10 15.56
CA SER A 100 15.81 -12.02 16.89
C SER A 100 15.58 -10.61 17.42
N SER A 101 16.29 -9.62 16.88
CA SER A 101 16.18 -8.20 17.23
C SER A 101 14.99 -7.48 16.56
N PHE A 102 14.35 -8.09 15.55
CA PHE A 102 13.24 -7.50 14.81
C PHE A 102 11.87 -7.95 15.32
N ASN A 103 10.93 -7.01 15.34
CA ASN A 103 9.54 -7.36 15.57
C ASN A 103 8.92 -7.95 14.30
N MET A 104 8.93 -9.27 14.18
CA MET A 104 8.36 -10.01 13.04
C MET A 104 6.95 -9.53 12.64
N LEU A 105 6.08 -9.25 13.63
CA LEU A 105 4.71 -8.82 13.36
C LEU A 105 4.64 -7.47 12.66
N SER A 106 5.61 -6.58 12.92
CA SER A 106 5.69 -5.27 12.27
C SER A 106 5.97 -5.36 10.77
N THR A 107 6.52 -6.49 10.30
CA THR A 107 6.82 -6.77 8.89
C THR A 107 5.79 -7.71 8.26
N LEU A 108 5.38 -8.76 8.98
CA LEU A 108 4.47 -9.79 8.49
C LEU A 108 3.03 -9.25 8.29
N ILE A 109 2.51 -8.45 9.23
CA ILE A 109 1.15 -7.93 9.12
C ILE A 109 1.01 -7.05 7.86
N PRO A 110 1.90 -6.07 7.60
CA PRO A 110 1.84 -5.30 6.36
C PRO A 110 2.01 -6.15 5.10
N ALA A 111 2.85 -7.20 5.13
CA ALA A 111 3.00 -8.12 4.01
C ALA A 111 1.67 -8.78 3.63
N ILE A 112 0.96 -9.35 4.62
CA ILE A 112 -0.34 -10.00 4.41
C ILE A 112 -1.38 -8.99 3.91
N VAL A 113 -1.44 -7.81 4.53
CA VAL A 113 -2.39 -6.75 4.15
C VAL A 113 -2.17 -6.30 2.70
N LEU A 114 -0.92 -6.11 2.28
CA LEU A 114 -0.58 -5.72 0.90
C LEU A 114 -0.80 -6.86 -0.10
N THR A 115 -0.61 -8.12 0.28
CA THR A 115 -1.00 -9.28 -0.54
C THR A 115 -2.49 -9.26 -0.81
N ILE A 116 -3.31 -9.15 0.24
CA ILE A 116 -4.77 -9.11 0.10
C ILE A 116 -5.17 -7.92 -0.77
N THR A 117 -4.59 -6.74 -0.51
CA THR A 117 -4.89 -5.52 -1.27
C THR A 117 -4.51 -5.65 -2.74
N SER A 118 -3.38 -6.28 -3.06
CA SER A 118 -2.99 -6.52 -4.46
C SER A 118 -3.91 -7.50 -5.19
N ILE A 119 -4.37 -8.56 -4.52
CA ILE A 119 -5.38 -9.47 -5.06
C ILE A 119 -6.69 -8.71 -5.33
N LEU A 120 -7.12 -7.87 -4.40
CA LEU A 120 -8.30 -7.02 -4.59
C LEU A 120 -8.15 -6.06 -5.78
N PHE A 121 -6.97 -5.47 -5.99
CA PHE A 121 -6.70 -4.66 -7.17
C PHE A 121 -6.73 -5.47 -8.47
N LEU A 122 -6.12 -6.66 -8.50
CA LEU A 122 -6.18 -7.54 -9.67
C LEU A 122 -7.62 -7.89 -10.06
N LEU A 123 -8.45 -8.21 -9.07
CA LEU A 123 -9.87 -8.49 -9.29
C LEU A 123 -10.63 -7.24 -9.74
N SER A 124 -10.35 -6.09 -9.14
CA SER A 124 -10.95 -4.79 -9.49
C SER A 124 -10.62 -4.38 -10.93
N LEU A 125 -9.36 -4.54 -11.36
CA LEU A 125 -8.91 -4.26 -12.72
C LEU A 125 -9.68 -5.10 -13.76
N ARG A 126 -9.95 -6.37 -13.45
CA ARG A 126 -10.73 -7.27 -14.32
C ARG A 126 -12.21 -6.88 -14.36
N GLN A 127 -12.81 -6.56 -13.21
CA GLN A 127 -14.24 -6.27 -13.11
C GLN A 127 -14.62 -4.87 -13.62
N SER A 128 -13.74 -3.88 -13.44
CA SER A 128 -13.99 -2.48 -13.81
C SER A 128 -13.31 -2.09 -15.13
N LYS A 129 -12.95 -3.04 -15.99
CA LYS A 129 -12.23 -2.80 -17.25
C LYS A 129 -12.92 -1.76 -18.15
N GLU A 130 -14.25 -1.83 -18.27
CA GLU A 130 -15.08 -0.90 -19.07
C GLU A 130 -15.05 0.56 -18.58
N ILE A 131 -14.69 0.79 -17.31
CA ILE A 131 -14.62 2.12 -16.72
C ILE A 131 -13.18 2.66 -16.80
N LEU A 132 -12.21 1.77 -16.57
CA LEU A 132 -10.80 2.11 -16.47
C LEU A 132 -10.11 2.32 -17.82
N TRP A 133 -10.70 1.86 -18.92
CA TRP A 133 -10.16 1.90 -20.29
C TRP A 133 -11.22 2.41 -21.27
#